data_AF-A0A5A7NJE0-F1
#
_entry.id   AF-A0A5A7NJE0-F1
#
_cell.length_a   1.000
_cell.length_b   1.000
_cell.length_c   1.000
_cell.angle_alpha   90.00
_cell.angle_beta   90.00
_cell.angle_gamma   90.00
#
_symmetry.space_group_name_H-M   'P 1'
#
loop_
_entity.id
_entity.type
_entity.pdbx_description
1 polymer ?
#
loop_
_entity_poly.entity_id
_entity_poly.type
_entity_poly.pdbx_seq_one_letter_code
_entity_poly.pdbx_strand_id
1 'polypeptide(L)'
;MTALRDLVVLTRRLLIHSIRMPAFVIISIVQPVIWLVLFGPLFGRITALGGFGTEGYADFLVPGLAVMAALFGSAYSGMALLMDHDRGILDRFLVTPAARGALIGAYVAQSGVVVMLQATVIVLVGLCMGAQMSVAGYGVILVAAALLGAGFGALSNALALRIPRHDAIIAVMNFVIMPLVFLSSMIIATKAMPDWIAAVARYNPVDWAVQMARGAALGGDWTLWPNMGHNWRCFLQSVFCWPFGLFTALWTRHRRLLAFQARDQYKAPSCHQGKPAQGGKPVQHAKAARTISGEPIKTAAE
;
A
#
# COMPACT_ATOMS: atom_id res chain seq x y z
N MET A 1 5.33 -6.15 -30.42
CA MET A 1 4.30 -5.12 -30.12
C MET A 1 3.35 -5.69 -29.08
N THR A 2 3.24 -5.19 -27.85
CA THR A 2 3.81 -3.99 -27.23
C THR A 2 3.60 -4.16 -25.72
N ALA A 3 4.66 -4.27 -24.91
CA ALA A 3 4.54 -4.37 -23.44
C ALA A 3 3.69 -3.23 -22.83
N LEU A 4 3.64 -2.07 -23.50
CA LEU A 4 2.74 -0.96 -23.18
C LEU A 4 1.25 -1.30 -23.37
N ARG A 5 0.89 -2.03 -24.42
CA ARG A 5 -0.49 -2.48 -24.64
C ARG A 5 -0.90 -3.48 -23.55
N ASP A 6 0.00 -4.41 -23.21
CA ASP A 6 -0.24 -5.37 -22.12
C ASP A 6 -0.43 -4.63 -20.79
N LEU A 7 0.43 -3.64 -20.51
CA LEU A 7 0.32 -2.79 -19.33
C LEU A 7 -1.06 -2.10 -19.28
N VAL A 8 -1.46 -1.41 -20.35
CA VAL A 8 -2.74 -0.70 -20.39
C VAL A 8 -3.93 -1.64 -20.22
N VAL A 9 -3.91 -2.82 -20.87
CA VAL A 9 -4.98 -3.81 -20.76
C VAL A 9 -5.08 -4.37 -19.34
N LEU A 10 -3.95 -4.72 -18.73
CA LEU A 10 -3.90 -5.24 -17.36
C LEU A 10 -4.28 -4.17 -16.34
N THR A 11 -3.82 -2.93 -16.50
CA THR A 11 -4.22 -1.80 -15.64
C THR A 11 -5.72 -1.56 -15.77
N ARG A 12 -6.28 -1.57 -16.98
CA ARG A 12 -7.73 -1.42 -17.20
C ARG A 12 -8.52 -2.53 -16.51
N ARG A 13 -8.06 -3.78 -16.58
CA ARG A 13 -8.66 -4.91 -15.84
C ARG A 13 -8.71 -4.62 -14.34
N LEU A 14 -7.58 -4.20 -13.76
CA LEU A 14 -7.48 -3.91 -12.33
C LEU A 14 -8.33 -2.71 -11.90
N LEU A 15 -8.42 -1.67 -12.74
CA LEU A 15 -9.29 -0.51 -12.50
C LEU A 15 -10.77 -0.89 -12.53
N ILE A 16 -11.20 -1.69 -13.51
CA ILE A 16 -12.57 -2.22 -13.56
C ILE A 16 -12.87 -3.07 -12.32
N HIS A 17 -11.91 -3.89 -11.89
CA HIS A 17 -12.05 -4.66 -10.66
C HIS A 17 -12.23 -3.76 -9.43
N SER A 18 -11.46 -2.68 -9.36
CA SER A 18 -11.55 -1.68 -8.28
C SER A 18 -12.92 -1.00 -8.25
N ILE A 19 -13.45 -0.62 -9.43
CA ILE A 19 -14.78 0.01 -9.56
C ILE A 19 -15.90 -0.98 -9.20
N ARG A 20 -15.72 -2.27 -9.51
CA ARG A 20 -16.68 -3.34 -9.14
C ARG A 20 -16.65 -3.72 -7.66
N MET A 21 -15.68 -3.23 -6.89
CA MET A 21 -15.64 -3.32 -5.43
C MET A 21 -15.92 -1.95 -4.80
N PRO A 22 -17.17 -1.43 -4.93
CA PRO A 22 -17.49 -0.07 -4.53
C PRO A 22 -17.26 0.17 -3.04
N ALA A 23 -17.46 -0.84 -2.19
CA ALA A 23 -17.29 -0.71 -0.74
C ALA A 23 -15.88 -0.22 -0.38
N PHE A 24 -14.83 -0.79 -0.96
CA PHE A 24 -13.45 -0.42 -0.63
C PHE A 24 -13.13 1.01 -1.09
N VAL A 25 -13.52 1.34 -2.33
CA VAL A 25 -13.27 2.68 -2.91
C VAL A 25 -14.06 3.75 -2.16
N ILE A 26 -15.35 3.51 -1.89
CA ILE A 26 -16.21 4.46 -1.17
C ILE A 26 -15.69 4.68 0.25
N ILE A 27 -15.42 3.63 1.02
CA ILE A 27 -14.93 3.77 2.41
C ILE A 27 -13.59 4.51 2.44
N SER A 28 -12.69 4.23 1.49
CA SER A 28 -11.38 4.90 1.40
C SER A 28 -11.47 6.40 1.10
N ILE A 29 -12.54 6.86 0.45
CA ILE A 29 -12.79 8.28 0.13
C ILE A 29 -13.58 8.94 1.26
N VAL A 30 -14.59 8.24 1.79
CA VAL A 30 -15.48 8.75 2.83
C VAL A 30 -14.71 9.09 4.09
N GLN A 31 -13.73 8.27 4.50
CA GLN A 31 -12.96 8.54 5.71
C GLN A 31 -12.20 9.89 5.65
N PRO A 32 -11.38 10.19 4.62
CA PRO A 32 -10.79 11.52 4.45
C PRO A 32 -11.82 12.65 4.34
N VAL A 33 -12.94 12.41 3.64
CA VAL A 33 -13.98 13.42 3.47
C VAL A 33 -14.67 13.76 4.80
N ILE A 34 -14.92 12.78 5.66
CA ILE A 34 -15.46 13.01 7.00
C ILE A 34 -14.53 13.94 7.78
N TRP A 35 -13.22 13.69 7.75
CA TRP A 35 -12.25 14.56 8.41
C TRP A 35 -12.25 15.98 7.81
N LEU A 36 -12.36 16.10 6.49
CA LEU A 36 -12.44 17.40 5.83
C LEU A 36 -13.69 18.18 6.25
N VAL A 37 -14.86 17.51 6.26
CA VAL A 37 -16.15 18.12 6.64
C VAL A 37 -16.20 18.44 8.13
N LEU A 38 -15.59 17.61 8.98
CA LEU A 38 -15.53 17.85 10.42
C LEU A 38 -14.60 19.03 10.75
N PHE A 39 -13.40 19.04 10.16
CA PHE A 39 -12.37 20.03 10.48
C PHE A 39 -12.49 21.34 9.72
N GLY A 40 -13.05 21.34 8.50
CA GLY A 40 -13.19 22.56 7.71
C GLY A 40 -13.95 23.67 8.48
N PRO A 41 -15.20 23.44 8.93
CA PRO A 41 -15.97 24.42 9.69
C PRO A 41 -15.43 24.65 11.11
N LEU A 42 -14.94 23.59 11.78
CA LEU A 42 -14.43 23.67 13.15
C LEU A 42 -13.27 24.66 13.25
N PHE A 43 -12.35 24.60 12.30
CA PHE A 43 -11.17 25.44 12.29
C PHE A 43 -11.33 26.72 11.46
N GLY A 44 -12.29 26.80 10.53
CA GLY A 44 -12.70 28.09 9.95
C GLY A 44 -13.17 29.09 11.02
N ARG A 45 -13.78 28.59 12.10
CA ARG A 45 -14.10 29.39 13.30
C ARG A 45 -12.87 29.74 14.15
N ILE A 46 -11.81 28.93 14.09
CA ILE A 46 -10.56 29.15 14.83
C ILE A 46 -9.63 30.13 14.08
N THR A 47 -9.62 30.12 12.74
CA THR A 47 -8.88 31.12 11.97
C THR A 47 -9.47 32.53 12.09
N ALA A 48 -10.77 32.65 12.38
CA ALA A 48 -11.38 33.92 12.76
C ALA A 48 -10.83 34.50 14.09
N LEU A 49 -10.16 33.68 14.92
CA LEU A 49 -9.55 34.08 16.19
C LEU A 49 -8.06 34.48 16.06
N GLY A 50 -7.49 34.46 14.85
CA GLY A 50 -6.11 34.89 14.55
C GLY A 50 -5.03 33.85 14.91
N GLY A 51 -4.13 33.56 13.97
CA GLY A 51 -2.97 32.67 14.21
C GLY A 51 -2.43 31.93 12.99
N PHE A 52 -3.21 31.83 11.90
CA PHE A 52 -2.76 31.24 10.64
C PHE A 52 -2.92 32.28 9.53
N GLY A 53 -1.82 32.68 8.90
CA GLY A 53 -1.76 33.77 7.92
C GLY A 53 -2.38 33.45 6.55
N THR A 54 -3.55 32.82 6.52
CA THR A 54 -4.30 32.50 5.30
C THR A 54 -5.78 32.87 5.46
N GLU A 55 -6.40 33.38 4.39
CA GLU A 55 -7.79 33.85 4.37
C GLU A 55 -8.81 32.70 4.51
N GLY A 56 -8.38 31.44 4.31
CA GLY A 56 -9.16 30.22 4.57
C GLY A 56 -8.30 29.10 5.15
N TYR A 57 -8.79 28.43 6.21
CA TYR A 57 -8.17 27.21 6.74
C TYR A 57 -8.30 26.01 5.80
N ALA A 58 -9.34 26.02 4.96
CA ALA A 58 -9.60 25.00 3.96
C ALA A 58 -8.42 24.86 2.98
N ASP A 59 -7.79 25.96 2.59
CA ASP A 59 -6.66 25.99 1.64
C ASP A 59 -5.41 25.31 2.19
N PHE A 60 -5.25 25.30 3.51
CA PHE A 60 -4.15 24.62 4.18
C PHE A 60 -4.44 23.12 4.39
N LEU A 61 -5.70 22.77 4.71
CA LEU A 61 -6.10 21.40 5.01
C LEU A 61 -6.18 20.51 3.78
N VAL A 62 -6.86 20.96 2.73
CA VAL A 62 -7.18 20.18 1.52
C VAL A 62 -5.94 19.50 0.93
N PRO A 63 -4.81 20.19 0.66
CA PRO A 63 -3.61 19.55 0.12
C PRO A 63 -3.01 18.51 1.07
N GLY A 64 -2.98 18.79 2.38
CA GLY A 64 -2.45 17.85 3.38
C GLY A 64 -3.29 16.58 3.47
N LEU A 65 -4.62 16.72 3.46
CA LEU A 65 -5.55 15.60 3.51
C LEU A 65 -5.54 14.77 2.23
N ALA A 66 -5.38 15.41 1.07
CA ALA A 66 -5.23 14.71 -0.21
C ALA A 66 -3.96 13.83 -0.24
N VAL A 67 -2.83 14.36 0.24
CA VAL A 67 -1.58 13.60 0.36
C VAL A 67 -1.70 12.48 1.39
N MET A 68 -2.35 12.74 2.52
CA MET A 68 -2.62 11.72 3.55
C MET A 68 -3.46 10.57 2.99
N ALA A 69 -4.55 10.88 2.29
CA ALA A 69 -5.38 9.88 1.64
C ALA A 69 -4.60 9.08 0.61
N ALA A 70 -3.77 9.73 -0.22
CA ALA A 70 -2.92 9.04 -1.18
C ALA A 70 -1.90 8.10 -0.52
N LEU A 71 -1.31 8.49 0.61
CA LEU A 71 -0.40 7.64 1.38
C LEU A 71 -1.12 6.38 1.89
N PHE A 72 -2.26 6.54 2.57
CA PHE A 72 -3.00 5.40 3.09
C PHE A 72 -3.60 4.53 1.97
N GLY A 73 -4.11 5.13 0.90
CA GLY A 73 -4.68 4.42 -0.24
C GLY A 73 -3.65 3.60 -1.02
N SER A 74 -2.40 4.07 -1.11
CA SER A 74 -1.33 3.37 -1.81
C SER A 74 -0.63 2.31 -0.97
N ALA A 75 -0.51 2.52 0.34
CA ALA A 75 0.19 1.59 1.21
C ALA A 75 -0.44 0.19 1.26
N TYR A 76 -1.75 0.08 1.04
CA TYR A 76 -2.46 -1.20 1.01
C TYR A 76 -2.74 -1.73 -0.40
N SER A 77 -2.12 -1.17 -1.46
CA SER A 77 -2.39 -1.63 -2.84
C SER A 77 -1.99 -3.08 -3.08
N GLY A 78 -0.98 -3.58 -2.36
CA GLY A 78 -0.50 -4.97 -2.43
C GLY A 78 -1.54 -6.00 -2.02
N MET A 79 -2.60 -5.60 -1.31
CA MET A 79 -3.73 -6.47 -0.98
C MET A 79 -4.44 -6.98 -2.24
N ALA A 80 -4.59 -6.13 -3.27
CA ALA A 80 -5.22 -6.55 -4.53
C ALA A 80 -4.37 -7.61 -5.25
N LEU A 81 -3.05 -7.45 -5.23
CA LEU A 81 -2.12 -8.44 -5.78
C LEU A 81 -2.16 -9.74 -4.98
N LEU A 82 -2.26 -9.66 -3.65
CA LEU A 82 -2.36 -10.83 -2.79
C LEU A 82 -3.67 -11.60 -3.01
N MET A 83 -4.79 -10.91 -3.21
CA MET A 83 -6.05 -11.56 -3.56
C MET A 83 -5.98 -12.28 -4.91
N ASP A 84 -5.32 -11.68 -5.91
CA ASP A 84 -5.12 -12.32 -7.21
C ASP A 84 -4.12 -13.50 -7.13
N HIS A 85 -3.15 -13.45 -6.21
CA HIS A 85 -2.27 -14.57 -5.87
C HIS A 85 -3.06 -15.72 -5.25
N ASP A 86 -3.89 -15.47 -4.23
CA ASP A 86 -4.66 -16.50 -3.53
C ASP A 86 -5.73 -17.15 -4.42
N ARG A 87 -6.23 -16.41 -5.43
CA ARG A 87 -7.15 -16.94 -6.45
C ARG A 87 -6.46 -17.71 -7.58
N GLY A 88 -5.12 -17.84 -7.55
CA GLY A 88 -4.34 -18.49 -8.60
C GLY A 88 -4.40 -17.74 -9.95
N ILE A 89 -4.80 -16.47 -9.95
CA ILE A 89 -4.91 -15.65 -11.16
C ILE A 89 -3.50 -15.32 -11.68
N LEU A 90 -2.56 -15.09 -10.75
CA LEU A 90 -1.17 -14.78 -11.09
C LEU A 90 -0.52 -15.91 -11.92
N ASP A 91 -0.72 -17.17 -11.51
CA ASP A 91 -0.18 -18.34 -12.21
C ASP A 91 -0.73 -18.48 -13.63
N ARG A 92 -2.01 -18.15 -13.84
CA ARG A 92 -2.64 -18.15 -15.17
C ARG A 92 -2.04 -17.08 -16.08
N PHE A 93 -1.63 -15.94 -15.55
CA PHE A 93 -0.95 -14.92 -16.35
C PHE A 93 0.51 -15.28 -16.67
N LEU A 94 1.17 -16.07 -15.82
CA LEU A 94 2.54 -16.52 -16.05
C LEU A 94 2.67 -17.52 -17.21
N VAL A 95 1.59 -18.23 -17.56
CA VAL A 95 1.55 -19.14 -18.72
C VAL A 95 1.11 -18.44 -20.02
N THR A 96 0.56 -17.22 -19.95
CA THR A 96 0.26 -16.41 -21.14
C THR A 96 1.50 -15.66 -21.64
N PRO A 97 1.57 -15.28 -22.92
CA PRO A 97 2.70 -14.53 -23.50
C PRO A 97 2.79 -13.07 -23.01
N ALA A 98 2.11 -12.71 -21.92
CA ALA A 98 2.13 -11.37 -21.36
C ALA A 98 3.51 -11.04 -20.76
N ALA A 99 3.99 -9.82 -20.99
CA ALA A 99 5.24 -9.37 -20.40
C ALA A 99 5.14 -9.35 -18.86
N ARG A 100 6.02 -10.10 -18.17
CA ARG A 100 6.05 -10.17 -16.68
C ARG A 100 6.19 -8.79 -16.02
N GLY A 101 6.95 -7.89 -16.64
CA GLY A 101 7.08 -6.50 -16.18
C GLY A 101 5.79 -5.69 -16.29
N ALA A 102 4.97 -5.96 -17.33
CA ALA A 102 3.67 -5.31 -17.49
C ALA A 102 2.67 -5.77 -16.42
N LEU A 103 2.77 -7.01 -15.94
CA LEU A 103 1.93 -7.52 -14.86
C LEU A 103 2.14 -6.76 -13.55
N ILE A 104 3.39 -6.62 -13.10
CA ILE A 104 3.71 -5.88 -11.88
C ILE A 104 3.46 -4.38 -12.08
N GLY A 105 3.86 -3.84 -13.24
CA GLY A 105 3.63 -2.45 -13.61
C GLY A 105 2.14 -2.08 -13.60
N ALA A 106 1.26 -3.01 -13.94
CA ALA A 106 -0.18 -2.75 -13.96
C ALA A 106 -0.75 -2.50 -12.55
N TYR A 107 -0.28 -3.21 -11.52
CA TYR A 107 -0.68 -2.97 -10.13
C TYR A 107 -0.14 -1.64 -9.60
N VAL A 108 1.09 -1.28 -9.96
CA VAL A 108 1.67 0.03 -9.61
C VAL A 108 0.89 1.17 -10.27
N ALA A 109 0.58 1.04 -11.56
CA ALA A 109 -0.22 2.01 -12.29
C ALA A 109 -1.65 2.11 -11.75
N GLN A 110 -2.28 0.98 -11.42
CA GLN A 110 -3.60 0.96 -10.80
C GLN A 110 -3.59 1.66 -9.44
N SER A 111 -2.59 1.41 -8.59
CA SER A 111 -2.44 2.13 -7.31
C SER A 111 -2.35 3.64 -7.53
N GLY A 112 -1.49 4.10 -8.44
CA GLY A 112 -1.35 5.51 -8.81
C GLY A 112 -2.67 6.15 -9.25
N VAL A 113 -3.41 5.49 -10.16
CA VAL A 113 -4.69 6.01 -10.65
C VAL A 113 -5.76 6.06 -9.56
N VAL A 114 -5.82 5.05 -8.68
CA VAL A 114 -6.80 5.03 -7.58
C VAL A 114 -6.54 6.16 -6.59
N VAL A 115 -5.29 6.41 -6.21
CA VAL A 115 -4.98 7.51 -5.28
C VAL A 115 -5.12 8.89 -5.92
N MET A 116 -4.87 9.02 -7.22
CA MET A 116 -5.20 10.24 -7.97
C MET A 116 -6.70 10.53 -7.92
N LEU A 117 -7.55 9.51 -8.13
CA LEU A 117 -8.99 9.66 -8.03
C LEU A 117 -9.42 10.10 -6.63
N GLN A 118 -8.87 9.49 -5.57
CA GLN A 118 -9.12 9.89 -4.18
C GLN A 118 -8.72 11.35 -3.94
N ALA A 119 -7.53 11.76 -4.39
CA ALA A 119 -7.06 13.13 -4.27
C ALA A 119 -7.96 14.12 -5.03
N THR A 120 -8.41 13.77 -6.24
CA THR A 120 -9.39 14.57 -7.00
C THR A 120 -10.67 14.78 -6.21
N VAL A 121 -11.24 13.72 -5.62
CA VAL A 121 -12.49 13.86 -4.86
C VAL A 121 -12.29 14.76 -3.65
N ILE A 122 -11.19 14.62 -2.91
CA ILE A 122 -10.88 15.46 -1.75
C ILE A 122 -10.73 16.92 -2.15
N VAL A 123 -10.04 17.20 -3.25
CA VAL A 123 -9.92 18.57 -3.77
C VAL A 123 -11.27 19.13 -4.18
N LEU A 124 -12.10 18.37 -4.89
CA LEU A 124 -13.43 18.82 -5.30
C LEU A 124 -14.31 19.17 -4.10
N VAL A 125 -14.31 18.32 -3.06
CA VAL A 125 -15.02 18.62 -1.82
C VAL A 125 -14.45 19.88 -1.16
N GLY A 126 -13.13 20.04 -1.14
CA GLY A 126 -12.48 21.25 -0.64
C GLY A 126 -12.90 22.52 -1.38
N LEU A 127 -12.96 22.49 -2.71
CA LEU A 127 -13.44 23.59 -3.54
C LEU A 127 -14.92 23.90 -3.25
N CYS A 128 -15.76 22.89 -3.08
CA CYS A 128 -17.16 23.08 -2.67
C CYS A 128 -17.31 23.72 -1.28
N MET A 129 -16.33 23.51 -0.40
CA MET A 129 -16.27 24.13 0.93
C MET A 129 -15.66 25.55 0.91
N GLY A 130 -15.35 26.09 -0.28
CA GLY A 130 -14.83 27.44 -0.44
C GLY A 130 -13.30 27.56 -0.48
N ALA A 131 -12.57 26.44 -0.64
CA ALA A 131 -11.14 26.51 -0.86
C ALA A 131 -10.82 27.22 -2.18
N GLN A 132 -9.89 28.17 -2.16
CA GLN A 132 -9.40 28.87 -3.34
C GLN A 132 -8.05 28.27 -3.75
N MET A 133 -8.05 27.45 -4.81
CA MET A 133 -6.83 26.78 -5.26
C MET A 133 -6.57 27.03 -6.74
N SER A 134 -5.30 27.27 -7.08
CA SER A 134 -4.87 27.44 -8.46
C SER A 134 -4.91 26.09 -9.23
N VAL A 135 -5.12 26.17 -10.55
CA VAL A 135 -5.08 24.99 -11.44
C VAL A 135 -3.70 24.30 -11.38
N ALA A 136 -2.63 25.08 -11.24
CA ALA A 136 -1.27 24.55 -11.04
C ALA A 136 -1.16 23.77 -9.72
N GLY A 137 -1.76 24.28 -8.64
CA GLY A 137 -1.82 23.61 -7.34
C GLY A 137 -2.48 22.24 -7.40
N TYR A 138 -3.61 22.16 -8.11
CA TYR A 138 -4.27 20.89 -8.35
C TYR A 138 -3.39 19.88 -9.11
N GLY A 139 -2.71 20.32 -10.16
CA GLY A 139 -1.78 19.48 -10.92
C GLY A 139 -0.65 18.91 -10.05
N VAL A 140 -0.06 19.73 -9.19
CA VAL A 140 1.01 19.30 -8.26
C VAL A 140 0.50 18.24 -7.28
N ILE A 141 -0.70 18.41 -6.72
CA ILE A 141 -1.32 17.44 -5.79
C ILE A 141 -1.52 16.09 -6.48
N LEU A 142 -2.07 16.09 -7.71
CA LEU A 142 -2.28 14.86 -8.46
C LEU A 142 -0.97 14.13 -8.76
N VAL A 143 0.05 14.89 -9.16
CA VAL A 143 1.36 14.35 -9.48
C VAL A 143 2.05 13.79 -8.23
N ALA A 144 1.97 14.49 -7.10
CA ALA A 144 2.47 14.00 -5.82
C ALA A 144 1.73 12.71 -5.37
N ALA A 145 0.40 12.68 -5.50
CA ALA A 145 -0.41 11.51 -5.21
C ALA A 145 -0.02 10.32 -6.12
N ALA A 146 0.15 10.55 -7.42
CA ALA A 146 0.54 9.52 -8.38
C ALA A 146 1.92 8.91 -8.04
N LEU A 147 2.88 9.74 -7.64
CA LEU A 147 4.22 9.27 -7.25
C LEU A 147 4.23 8.53 -5.92
N LEU A 148 3.47 8.99 -4.92
CA LEU A 148 3.26 8.23 -3.69
C LEU A 148 2.59 6.89 -3.99
N GLY A 149 1.56 6.90 -4.85
CA GLY A 149 0.89 5.72 -5.40
C GLY A 149 1.87 4.74 -6.02
N ALA A 150 2.75 5.23 -6.89
CA ALA A 150 3.73 4.39 -7.53
C ALA A 150 4.78 3.84 -6.54
N GLY A 151 5.31 4.67 -5.65
CA GLY A 151 6.36 4.27 -4.70
C GLY A 151 5.88 3.32 -3.60
N PHE A 152 4.86 3.74 -2.84
CA PHE A 152 4.28 2.93 -1.77
C PHE A 152 3.50 1.75 -2.34
N GLY A 153 2.86 1.92 -3.50
CA GLY A 153 2.20 0.80 -4.16
C GLY A 153 3.20 -0.26 -4.63
N ALA A 154 4.35 0.14 -5.19
CA ALA A 154 5.42 -0.79 -5.53
C ALA A 154 5.99 -1.49 -4.28
N LEU A 155 6.18 -0.76 -3.17
CA LEU A 155 6.61 -1.34 -1.89
C LEU A 155 5.62 -2.38 -1.38
N SER A 156 4.32 -2.05 -1.42
CA SER A 156 3.23 -2.93 -0.99
C SER A 156 3.12 -4.17 -1.85
N ASN A 157 3.17 -4.01 -3.18
CA ASN A 157 3.18 -5.12 -4.13
C ASN A 157 4.41 -6.03 -3.94
N ALA A 158 5.59 -5.44 -3.71
CA ALA A 158 6.81 -6.19 -3.46
C ALA A 158 6.74 -7.00 -2.16
N LEU A 159 6.09 -6.46 -1.13
CA LEU A 159 5.84 -7.18 0.11
C LEU A 159 4.86 -8.35 -0.11
N ALA A 160 3.78 -8.12 -0.86
CA ALA A 160 2.79 -9.14 -1.18
C ALA A 160 3.40 -10.35 -1.90
N LEU A 161 4.35 -10.13 -2.81
CA LEU A 161 5.05 -11.21 -3.51
C LEU A 161 6.05 -11.96 -2.64
N ARG A 162 6.52 -11.37 -1.53
CA ARG A 162 7.50 -12.01 -0.62
C ARG A 162 6.83 -12.75 0.52
N ILE A 163 5.83 -12.13 1.10
CA ILE A 163 5.11 -12.64 2.25
C ILE A 163 3.64 -12.62 1.85
N PRO A 164 3.13 -13.68 1.19
CA PRO A 164 1.75 -13.76 0.74
C PRO A 164 0.82 -14.03 1.93
N ARG A 165 0.75 -13.08 2.86
CA ARG A 165 -0.10 -13.11 4.06
C ARG A 165 -0.73 -11.75 4.27
N HIS A 166 -2.05 -11.72 4.33
CA HIS A 166 -2.84 -10.50 4.49
C HIS A 166 -2.43 -9.73 5.75
N ASP A 167 -2.33 -10.41 6.89
CA ASP A 167 -1.97 -9.80 8.18
C ASP A 167 -0.56 -9.20 8.15
N ALA A 168 0.37 -9.82 7.42
CA ALA A 168 1.75 -9.35 7.35
C ALA A 168 1.86 -8.05 6.56
N ILE A 169 1.12 -7.90 5.45
CA ILE A 169 1.07 -6.66 4.69
C ILE A 169 0.56 -5.53 5.59
N ILE A 170 -0.54 -5.76 6.30
CA ILE A 170 -1.15 -4.74 7.16
C ILE A 170 -0.20 -4.33 8.29
N ALA A 171 0.42 -5.30 8.97
CA ALA A 171 1.32 -5.02 10.09
C ALA A 171 2.58 -4.26 9.66
N VAL A 172 3.23 -4.69 8.57
CA VAL A 172 4.46 -4.05 8.06
C VAL A 172 4.15 -2.65 7.52
N MET A 173 3.07 -2.50 6.76
CA MET A 173 2.70 -1.19 6.21
C MET A 173 2.33 -0.21 7.31
N ASN A 174 1.60 -0.63 8.35
CA ASN A 174 1.35 0.25 9.51
C ASN A 174 2.63 0.63 10.25
N PHE A 175 3.53 -0.34 10.47
CA PHE A 175 4.82 -0.08 11.10
C PHE A 175 5.68 0.92 10.31
N VAL A 176 5.56 0.94 8.98
CA VAL A 176 6.25 1.92 8.11
C VAL A 176 5.50 3.26 8.12
N ILE A 177 4.20 3.27 7.86
CA ILE A 177 3.41 4.50 7.72
C ILE A 177 3.42 5.34 8.99
N MET A 178 3.25 4.71 10.16
CA MET A 178 3.12 5.45 11.42
C MET A 178 4.32 6.37 11.68
N PRO A 179 5.57 5.89 11.75
CA PRO A 179 6.75 6.76 11.85
C PRO A 179 6.81 7.80 10.74
N LEU A 180 6.49 7.44 9.49
CA LEU A 180 6.55 8.38 8.37
C LEU A 180 5.57 9.55 8.52
N VAL A 181 4.36 9.31 9.04
CA VAL A 181 3.38 10.37 9.29
C VAL A 181 3.85 11.27 10.43
N PHE A 182 4.33 10.70 11.53
CA PHE A 182 4.80 11.48 12.69
C PHE A 182 6.08 12.27 12.41
N LEU A 183 6.97 11.75 11.58
CA LEU A 183 8.18 12.44 11.12
C LEU A 183 7.93 13.28 9.86
N SER A 184 6.70 13.75 9.66
CA SER A 184 6.35 14.66 8.56
C SER A 184 5.72 15.94 9.07
N SER A 185 5.81 16.99 8.26
CA SER A 185 5.12 18.26 8.46
C SER A 185 3.60 18.17 8.36
N MET A 186 3.04 16.97 8.14
CA MET A 186 1.59 16.74 8.11
C MET A 186 0.95 17.09 9.46
N ILE A 187 1.58 16.67 10.56
CA ILE A 187 1.07 16.86 11.94
C ILE A 187 1.70 18.09 12.62
N ILE A 188 3.00 18.31 12.42
CA ILE A 188 3.77 19.36 13.09
C ILE A 188 4.13 20.46 12.09
N ALA A 189 3.88 21.73 12.43
CA ALA A 189 4.33 22.85 11.61
C ALA A 189 5.87 22.85 11.51
N THR A 190 6.41 23.07 10.31
CA THR A 190 7.87 23.03 10.06
C THR A 190 8.67 23.97 10.97
N LYS A 191 8.08 25.09 11.40
CA LYS A 191 8.71 26.06 12.31
C LYS A 191 8.78 25.59 13.77
N ALA A 192 7.97 24.61 14.16
CA ALA A 192 7.91 24.07 15.52
C ALA A 192 8.65 22.73 15.66
N MET A 193 9.34 22.27 14.61
CA MET A 193 10.01 20.97 14.57
C MET A 193 11.41 21.07 15.22
N PRO A 194 11.76 20.20 16.18
CA PRO A 194 13.13 20.05 16.67
C PRO A 194 14.11 19.66 15.55
N ASP A 195 15.37 20.10 15.66
CA ASP A 195 16.39 19.94 14.60
C ASP A 195 16.63 18.47 14.19
N TRP A 196 16.56 17.53 15.14
CA TRP A 196 16.72 16.11 14.84
C TRP A 196 15.55 15.54 14.04
N ILE A 197 14.32 15.99 14.31
CA ILE A 197 13.13 15.60 13.54
C ILE A 197 13.21 16.21 12.16
N ALA A 198 13.56 17.49 12.06
CA ALA A 198 13.76 18.18 10.79
C ALA A 198 14.84 17.46 9.95
N ALA A 199 15.92 16.99 10.57
CA ALA A 199 16.96 16.24 9.88
C ALA A 199 16.46 14.93 9.26
N VAL A 200 15.58 14.19 9.95
CA VAL A 200 15.00 12.95 9.44
C VAL A 200 13.88 13.21 8.43
N ALA A 201 13.06 14.24 8.66
CA ALA A 201 11.98 14.64 7.75
C ALA A 201 12.50 14.96 6.34
N ARG A 202 13.72 15.48 6.20
CA ARG A 202 14.38 15.70 4.90
C ARG A 202 14.51 14.45 4.02
N TYR A 203 14.52 13.25 4.61
CA TYR A 203 14.57 11.99 3.88
C TYR A 203 13.20 11.35 3.65
N ASN A 204 12.14 11.92 4.21
CA ASN A 204 10.80 11.37 4.17
C ASN A 204 10.06 11.79 2.90
N PRO A 205 9.67 10.86 2.01
CA PRO A 205 8.94 11.20 0.78
C PRO A 205 7.58 11.85 1.06
N VAL A 206 6.93 11.46 2.16
CA VAL A 206 5.62 11.99 2.55
C VAL A 206 5.73 13.47 2.91
N ASP A 207 6.80 13.85 3.60
CA ASP A 207 7.04 15.24 3.99
C ASP A 207 7.17 16.15 2.76
N TRP A 208 7.97 15.72 1.78
CA TRP A 208 8.10 16.44 0.51
C TRP A 208 6.78 16.56 -0.25
N ALA A 209 5.98 15.50 -0.29
CA ALA A 209 4.66 15.52 -0.93
C ALA A 209 3.73 16.57 -0.27
N VAL A 210 3.71 16.63 1.07
CA VAL A 210 2.90 17.61 1.82
C VAL A 210 3.38 19.04 1.59
N GLN A 211 4.70 19.26 1.66
CA GLN A 211 5.28 20.58 1.44
C GLN A 211 4.98 21.11 0.02
N MET A 212 5.11 20.26 -1.01
CA MET A 212 4.76 20.61 -2.39
C MET A 212 3.27 20.90 -2.55
N ALA A 213 2.41 20.04 -1.98
CA ALA A 213 0.95 20.21 -2.07
C ALA A 213 0.49 21.53 -1.41
N ARG A 214 1.02 21.86 -0.22
CA ARG A 214 0.70 23.12 0.48
C ARG A 214 1.27 24.34 -0.22
N GLY A 215 2.53 24.28 -0.66
CA GLY A 215 3.17 25.39 -1.39
C GLY A 215 2.46 25.73 -2.70
N ALA A 216 1.88 24.72 -3.37
CA ALA A 216 1.14 24.91 -4.61
C ALA A 216 -0.31 25.39 -4.39
N ALA A 217 -0.90 25.13 -3.21
CA ALA A 217 -2.25 25.57 -2.86
C ALA A 217 -2.31 27.06 -2.46
N LEU A 218 -1.34 27.55 -1.69
CA LEU A 218 -1.36 28.88 -1.08
C LEU A 218 -0.89 30.04 -2.00
N GLY A 219 -1.11 29.94 -3.30
CA GLY A 219 -0.94 31.09 -4.20
C GLY A 219 0.50 31.44 -4.61
N GLY A 220 1.47 30.55 -4.39
CA GLY A 220 2.77 30.65 -5.04
C GLY A 220 3.80 31.50 -4.29
N ASP A 221 4.32 30.96 -3.19
CA ASP A 221 5.69 31.26 -2.84
C ASP A 221 6.60 30.45 -3.80
N TRP A 222 6.74 30.96 -5.03
CA TRP A 222 7.67 30.44 -6.05
C TRP A 222 9.15 30.57 -5.59
N THR A 223 9.40 31.09 -4.40
CA THR A 223 10.70 31.07 -3.71
C THR A 223 11.10 29.66 -3.27
N LEU A 224 10.14 28.72 -3.11
CA LEU A 224 10.42 27.27 -3.02
C LEU A 224 10.72 26.63 -4.39
N TRP A 225 10.46 27.34 -5.50
CA TRP A 225 10.62 26.88 -6.88
C TRP A 225 12.08 26.70 -7.35
N PRO A 226 13.08 27.51 -6.97
CA PRO A 226 14.48 27.16 -7.22
C PRO A 226 14.87 25.83 -6.55
N ASN A 227 14.22 25.51 -5.42
CA ASN A 227 14.31 24.21 -4.80
C ASN A 227 13.32 23.19 -5.36
N MET A 228 12.38 23.50 -6.28
CA MET A 228 11.47 22.49 -6.85
C MET A 228 12.25 21.40 -7.58
N GLY A 229 13.30 21.77 -8.32
CA GLY A 229 14.20 20.78 -8.91
C GLY A 229 14.90 19.92 -7.85
N HIS A 230 15.34 20.52 -6.74
CA HIS A 230 15.97 19.79 -5.63
C HIS A 230 14.96 18.94 -4.86
N ASN A 231 13.82 19.49 -4.44
CA ASN A 231 12.71 18.86 -3.73
C ASN A 231 12.08 17.75 -4.57
N TRP A 232 11.91 17.95 -5.88
CA TRP A 232 11.44 16.91 -6.80
C TRP A 232 12.49 15.82 -6.98
N ARG A 233 13.77 16.16 -7.08
CA ARG A 233 14.87 15.17 -7.10
C ARG A 233 14.94 14.39 -5.78
N CYS A 234 14.82 15.04 -4.64
CA CYS A 234 14.79 14.43 -3.31
C CYS A 234 13.53 13.61 -3.08
N PHE A 235 12.38 14.06 -3.60
CA PHE A 235 11.13 13.31 -3.56
C PHE A 235 11.21 12.08 -4.45
N LEU A 236 11.61 12.21 -5.72
CA LEU A 236 11.84 11.06 -6.60
C LEU A 236 12.91 10.12 -6.02
N GLN A 237 14.00 10.66 -5.49
CA GLN A 237 15.07 9.84 -4.91
C GLN A 237 14.59 9.14 -3.63
N SER A 238 13.80 9.77 -2.76
CA SER A 238 13.23 9.09 -1.59
C SER A 238 12.15 8.08 -2.00
N VAL A 239 11.24 8.44 -2.89
CA VAL A 239 10.18 7.57 -3.44
C VAL A 239 10.73 6.36 -4.17
N PHE A 240 11.89 6.45 -4.83
CA PHE A 240 12.50 5.32 -5.56
C PHE A 240 13.64 4.63 -4.79
N CYS A 241 14.54 5.35 -4.12
CA CYS A 241 15.64 4.74 -3.34
C CYS A 241 15.17 4.07 -2.06
N TRP A 242 14.14 4.57 -1.35
CA TRP A 242 13.68 3.86 -0.16
C TRP A 242 13.04 2.52 -0.46
N PRO A 243 12.01 2.41 -1.33
CA PRO A 243 11.45 1.10 -1.60
C PRO A 243 12.47 0.17 -2.26
N PHE A 244 13.38 0.67 -3.10
CA PHE A 244 14.44 -0.16 -3.69
C PHE A 244 15.53 -0.57 -2.68
N GLY A 245 15.93 0.32 -1.78
CA GLY A 245 16.92 0.07 -0.73
C GLY A 245 16.39 -0.88 0.35
N LEU A 246 15.17 -0.66 0.83
CA LEU A 246 14.49 -1.54 1.78
C LEU A 246 14.19 -2.89 1.12
N PHE A 247 13.81 -2.90 -0.16
CA PHE A 247 13.65 -4.11 -0.94
C PHE A 247 14.96 -4.90 -1.06
N THR A 248 16.08 -4.28 -1.42
CA THR A 248 17.39 -4.96 -1.57
C THR A 248 17.97 -5.42 -0.23
N ALA A 249 17.82 -4.64 0.83
CA ALA A 249 18.23 -5.02 2.19
C ALA A 249 17.42 -6.22 2.70
N LEU A 250 16.09 -6.20 2.53
CA LEU A 250 15.24 -7.34 2.85
C LEU A 250 15.50 -8.54 1.90
N TRP A 251 15.85 -8.29 0.63
CA TRP A 251 16.16 -9.34 -0.36
C TRP A 251 17.40 -10.14 0.03
N THR A 252 18.47 -9.42 0.36
CA THR A 252 19.75 -10.01 0.73
C THR A 252 19.63 -10.78 2.03
N ARG A 253 18.85 -10.28 2.99
CA ARG A 253 18.59 -10.98 4.26
C ARG A 253 17.72 -12.22 4.08
N HIS A 254 16.66 -12.16 3.27
CA HIS A 254 15.80 -13.32 2.99
C HIS A 254 16.53 -14.43 2.23
N ARG A 255 17.35 -14.09 1.22
CA ARG A 255 18.19 -15.07 0.52
C ARG A 255 19.18 -15.76 1.46
N ARG A 256 19.74 -15.03 2.42
CA ARG A 256 20.65 -15.62 3.43
C ARG A 256 19.91 -16.61 4.35
N LEU A 257 18.67 -16.30 4.74
CA LEU A 257 17.86 -17.20 5.57
C LEU A 257 17.48 -18.49 4.83
N LEU A 258 17.06 -18.39 3.56
CA LEU A 258 16.80 -19.58 2.74
C LEU A 258 18.07 -20.41 2.50
N ALA A 259 19.21 -19.76 2.27
CA ALA A 259 20.50 -20.45 2.13
C ALA A 259 20.94 -21.13 3.44
N PHE A 260 20.60 -20.55 4.59
CA PHE A 260 20.86 -21.13 5.91
C PHE A 260 19.94 -22.34 6.17
N GLN A 261 18.63 -22.20 5.95
CA GLN A 261 17.65 -23.30 6.09
C GLN A 261 17.95 -24.47 5.13
N ALA A 262 18.35 -24.18 3.89
CA ALA A 262 18.76 -25.22 2.93
C ALA A 262 20.06 -25.94 3.36
N ARG A 263 21.01 -25.22 3.99
CA ARG A 263 22.21 -25.83 4.57
C ARG A 263 21.90 -26.69 5.79
N ASP A 264 20.97 -26.28 6.63
CA ASP A 264 20.57 -27.04 7.82
C ASP A 264 19.73 -28.27 7.46
N GLN A 265 18.86 -28.19 6.44
CA GLN A 265 18.16 -29.37 5.92
C GLN A 265 19.11 -30.44 5.37
N TYR A 266 20.22 -30.05 4.74
CA TYR A 266 21.22 -31.00 4.26
C TYR A 266 22.09 -31.58 5.39
N LYS A 267 22.18 -30.90 6.53
CA LYS A 267 22.93 -31.34 7.72
C LYS A 267 22.11 -32.20 8.68
N ALA A 268 20.79 -32.30 8.50
CA ALA A 268 19.97 -33.23 9.29
C ALA A 268 20.38 -34.68 8.93
N PRO A 269 21.03 -35.44 9.83
CA PRO A 269 21.41 -36.81 9.54
C PRO A 269 20.14 -37.63 9.37
N SER A 270 20.10 -38.42 8.29
CA SER A 270 19.18 -39.52 8.07
C SER A 270 19.39 -40.65 9.09
N CYS A 271 19.29 -40.35 10.39
CA CYS A 271 19.34 -41.33 11.48
C CYS A 271 17.94 -41.86 11.81
N HIS A 272 17.22 -42.40 10.82
CA HIS A 272 16.08 -43.30 11.06
C HIS A 272 15.82 -44.26 9.88
N GLN A 273 16.86 -44.69 9.16
CA GLN A 273 16.77 -45.85 8.26
C GLN A 273 17.86 -46.86 8.60
N GLY A 274 17.50 -47.87 9.39
CA GLY A 274 18.40 -48.97 9.74
C GLY A 274 17.90 -49.82 10.89
N LYS A 275 16.87 -50.66 10.66
CA LYS A 275 16.71 -51.91 11.42
C LYS A 275 16.57 -53.07 10.42
N PRO A 276 17.45 -54.07 10.45
CA PRO A 276 17.38 -55.22 9.57
C PRO A 276 16.29 -56.19 10.03
N ALA A 277 15.65 -56.83 9.05
CA ALA A 277 14.70 -57.91 9.25
C ALA A 277 15.37 -59.14 9.88
N GLN A 278 14.78 -59.67 10.95
CA GLN A 278 15.03 -61.04 11.42
C GLN A 278 13.71 -61.73 11.75
N GLY A 279 13.34 -62.70 10.90
CA GLY A 279 12.97 -64.06 11.30
C GLY A 279 11.65 -64.34 12.04
N GLY A 280 10.63 -64.77 11.28
CA GLY A 280 9.95 -66.05 11.52
C GLY A 280 8.67 -66.11 12.38
N LYS A 281 7.50 -66.21 11.73
CA LYS A 281 6.59 -67.39 11.69
C LYS A 281 5.23 -67.01 11.07
N PRO A 282 4.57 -67.90 10.29
CA PRO A 282 3.26 -67.63 9.70
C PRO A 282 2.14 -68.10 10.64
N VAL A 283 1.09 -67.29 10.81
CA VAL A 283 -0.19 -67.76 11.36
C VAL A 283 -1.30 -67.34 10.40
N GLN A 284 -1.77 -68.31 9.62
CA GLN A 284 -3.06 -68.31 8.96
C GLN A 284 -4.16 -68.53 10.01
N HIS A 285 -5.22 -67.73 9.98
CA HIS A 285 -6.63 -68.12 10.25
C HIS A 285 -7.48 -66.91 9.77
N ALA A 286 -8.12 -66.94 8.60
CA ALA A 286 -9.36 -67.66 8.23
C ALA A 286 -10.64 -67.12 8.89
N LYS A 287 -11.63 -66.82 8.02
CA LYS A 287 -13.08 -66.61 8.24
C LYS A 287 -13.51 -65.28 8.90
N ALA A 288 -14.65 -64.69 8.60
CA ALA A 288 -15.63 -64.84 7.52
C ALA A 288 -16.70 -63.74 7.71
N ALA A 289 -17.20 -63.25 6.58
CA ALA A 289 -18.61 -62.96 6.30
C ALA A 289 -19.36 -61.81 7.03
N ARG A 290 -19.82 -60.86 6.19
CA ARG A 290 -21.21 -60.38 6.03
C ARG A 290 -22.14 -60.53 7.25
N THR A 291 -22.77 -59.44 7.66
CA THR A 291 -24.25 -59.31 7.64
C THR A 291 -24.64 -57.83 7.62
N ILE A 292 -25.61 -57.54 6.76
CA ILE A 292 -26.28 -56.27 6.46
C ILE A 292 -27.45 -56.10 7.44
N SER A 293 -27.89 -54.85 7.65
CA SER A 293 -29.24 -54.44 8.05
C SER A 293 -29.51 -54.21 9.54
N GLY A 294 -29.95 -52.99 9.86
CA GLY A 294 -30.62 -52.67 11.13
C GLY A 294 -30.56 -51.20 11.55
N GLU A 295 -31.15 -50.29 10.77
CA GLU A 295 -31.80 -49.09 11.36
C GLU A 295 -33.09 -49.54 12.10
N PRO A 296 -33.63 -48.84 13.13
CA PRO A 296 -33.99 -47.42 13.03
C PRO A 296 -33.87 -46.54 14.31
N ILE A 297 -33.79 -45.23 14.05
CA ILE A 297 -34.46 -44.08 14.70
C ILE A 297 -35.01 -44.28 16.14
N LYS A 298 -34.48 -43.50 17.10
CA LYS A 298 -35.29 -42.90 18.17
C LYS A 298 -34.86 -41.47 18.51
N THR A 299 -35.90 -40.64 18.53
CA THR A 299 -36.13 -39.25 18.92
C THR A 299 -35.87 -38.95 20.39
N ALA A 300 -35.48 -37.70 20.70
CA ALA A 300 -35.83 -36.85 21.87
C ALA A 300 -34.64 -35.87 22.11
N ALA A 301 -34.73 -34.57 21.87
CA ALA A 301 -35.52 -33.56 22.61
C ALA A 301 -35.13 -33.52 24.10
N GLU A 302 -34.23 -32.58 24.42
CA GLU A 302 -34.24 -31.70 25.61
C GLU A 302 -33.42 -30.44 25.28
#